data_AF-A0A351BGN1-F1
#
_entry.id   AF-A0A351BGN1-F1
#
_cell.length_a   1.000
_cell.length_b   1.000
_cell.length_c   1.000
_cell.angle_alpha   90.00
_cell.angle_beta   90.00
_cell.angle_gamma   90.00
#
_symmetry.space_group_name_H-M   'P 1'
#
loop_
_entity.id
_entity.type
_entity.pdbx_description
1 polymer ?
#
loop_
_entity_poly.entity_id
_entity_poly.type
_entity_poly.pdbx_seq_one_letter_code
_entity_poly.pdbx_strand_id
1 'polypeptide(L)'
;APQAYDGLLDELLETVIPNLERFPGMGRPFMLRQPRSVETTNALATLRAKLLALTTDPEALREYVLKDYLLLYAQIGGAIYLLAIRHHRQLSFDFEGHWGDRPTP
;
A
#
# COMPACT_ATOMS: atom_id res chain seq x y z
N ALA A 1 18.89 9.52 -4.37
CA ALA A 1 18.54 10.94 -4.59
C ALA A 1 17.71 11.43 -3.41
N PRO A 2 18.22 12.35 -2.58
CA PRO A 2 17.49 12.89 -1.41
C PRO A 2 16.19 13.62 -1.82
N GLN A 3 16.16 14.21 -3.02
CA GLN A 3 15.00 14.97 -3.52
C GLN A 3 13.71 14.13 -3.64
N ALA A 4 13.81 12.84 -3.90
CA ALA A 4 12.64 11.97 -4.01
C ALA A 4 12.02 11.65 -2.64
N TYR A 5 12.84 11.63 -1.59
CA TYR A 5 12.36 11.45 -0.22
C TYR A 5 11.69 12.72 0.29
N ASP A 6 12.33 13.87 0.07
CA ASP A 6 11.78 15.17 0.45
C ASP A 6 10.43 15.43 -0.26
N GLY A 7 10.35 15.17 -1.56
CA GLY A 7 9.08 15.30 -2.30
C GLY A 7 7.97 14.36 -1.81
N LEU A 8 8.30 13.17 -1.32
CA LEU A 8 7.32 12.28 -0.67
C LEU A 8 6.84 12.86 0.66
N LEU A 9 7.73 13.42 1.47
CA LEU A 9 7.36 14.05 2.73
C LEU A 9 6.45 15.25 2.51
N ASP A 10 6.77 16.10 1.53
CA ASP A 10 5.93 17.23 1.15
C ASP A 10 4.54 16.76 0.72
N GLU A 11 4.45 15.73 -0.13
CA GLU A 11 3.16 15.21 -0.58
C GLU A 11 2.34 14.59 0.57
N LEU A 12 3.00 13.90 1.51
CA LEU A 12 2.35 13.35 2.70
C LEU A 12 1.79 14.45 3.61
N LEU A 13 2.59 15.48 3.89
CA LEU A 13 2.23 16.55 4.82
C LEU A 13 1.21 17.52 4.22
N GLU A 14 1.37 17.89 2.95
CA GLU A 14 0.53 18.89 2.31
C GLU A 14 -0.78 18.32 1.76
N THR A 15 -0.79 17.03 1.37
CA THR A 15 -1.95 16.43 0.70
C THR A 15 -2.55 15.28 1.50
N VAL A 16 -1.76 14.26 1.84
CA VAL A 16 -2.31 13.02 2.41
C VAL A 16 -2.90 13.23 3.79
N ILE A 17 -2.11 13.79 4.72
CA ILE A 17 -2.52 13.95 6.11
C ILE A 17 -3.76 14.85 6.22
N PRO A 18 -3.81 16.05 5.60
CA PRO A 18 -5.01 16.89 5.65
C PRO A 18 -6.25 16.23 5.06
N ASN A 19 -6.09 15.46 3.97
CA ASN A 19 -7.20 14.73 3.37
C ASN A 19 -7.70 13.59 4.25
N LEU A 20 -6.81 12.86 4.92
CA LEU A 20 -7.17 11.78 5.83
C LEU A 20 -7.83 12.29 7.11
N GLU A 21 -7.37 13.42 7.66
CA GLU A 21 -8.01 14.06 8.80
C GLU A 21 -9.45 14.49 8.47
N ARG A 22 -9.67 15.01 7.27
CA ARG A 22 -11.00 15.47 6.83
C ARG A 22 -11.90 14.33 6.35
N PHE A 23 -11.33 13.31 5.73
CA PHE A 23 -12.05 12.19 5.11
C PHE A 23 -11.38 10.85 5.45
N PRO A 24 -11.51 10.37 6.70
CA PRO A 24 -10.82 9.15 7.16
C PRO A 24 -11.27 7.90 6.39
N GLY A 25 -12.51 7.90 5.90
CA GLY A 25 -13.07 6.84 5.05
C GLY A 25 -12.66 6.91 3.57
N MET A 26 -11.68 7.74 3.20
CA MET A 26 -11.14 7.77 1.84
C MET A 26 -10.49 6.42 1.45
N GLY A 27 -10.19 6.21 0.17
CA GLY A 27 -9.50 5.00 -0.29
C GLY A 27 -10.40 3.75 -0.34
N ARG A 28 -9.82 2.64 -0.76
CA ARG A 28 -10.54 1.38 -0.97
C ARG A 28 -10.36 0.43 0.22
N PRO A 29 -11.41 -0.25 0.71
CA PRO A 29 -11.25 -1.30 1.71
C PRO A 29 -10.33 -2.39 1.17
N PHE A 30 -9.22 -2.65 1.86
CA PHE A 30 -8.18 -3.57 1.38
C PHE A 30 -8.64 -5.03 1.44
N MET A 31 -9.49 -5.35 2.41
CA MET A 31 -9.86 -6.73 2.75
C MET A 31 -10.88 -7.36 1.80
N LEU A 32 -11.44 -6.58 0.87
CA LEU A 32 -12.40 -7.04 -0.15
C LEU A 32 -11.71 -7.67 -1.37
N ARG A 33 -10.38 -7.62 -1.45
CA ARG A 33 -9.65 -8.17 -2.59
C ARG A 33 -9.60 -9.70 -2.52
N GLN A 34 -10.07 -10.37 -3.58
CA GLN A 34 -10.03 -11.83 -3.66
C GLN A 34 -8.58 -12.32 -3.82
N PRO A 35 -8.06 -13.17 -2.91
CA PRO A 35 -6.74 -13.76 -3.05
C PRO A 35 -6.73 -14.75 -4.22
N ARG A 36 -5.67 -14.70 -5.04
CA ARG A 36 -5.49 -15.59 -6.20
C ARG A 36 -4.44 -16.68 -5.98
N SER A 37 -3.88 -16.77 -4.76
CA SER A 37 -2.94 -17.83 -4.36
C SER A 37 -3.15 -18.22 -2.91
N VAL A 38 -2.69 -19.42 -2.55
CA VAL A 38 -2.79 -19.96 -1.18
C VAL A 38 -1.97 -19.12 -0.20
N GLU A 39 -0.78 -18.68 -0.60
CA GLU A 39 0.08 -17.79 0.19
C GLU A 39 -0.63 -16.47 0.50
N THR A 40 -1.27 -15.89 -0.51
CA THR A 40 -2.02 -14.64 -0.35
C THR A 40 -3.21 -14.84 0.59
N THR A 41 -3.92 -15.97 0.48
CA THR A 41 -5.04 -16.32 1.38
C THR A 41 -4.59 -16.43 2.83
N ASN A 42 -3.49 -17.14 3.10
CA ASN A 42 -2.96 -17.32 4.46
C ASN A 42 -2.46 -16.00 5.07
N ALA A 43 -1.78 -15.17 4.26
CA ALA A 43 -1.36 -13.84 4.66
C ALA A 43 -2.58 -12.95 4.98
N LEU A 44 -3.64 -12.99 4.15
CA LEU A 44 -4.87 -12.25 4.39
C LEU A 44 -5.55 -12.69 5.69
N ALA A 45 -5.62 -14.00 5.94
CA ALA A 45 -6.23 -14.56 7.15
C ALA A 45 -5.49 -14.10 8.43
N THR A 46 -4.15 -14.09 8.38
CA THR A 46 -3.33 -13.60 9.49
C THR A 46 -3.53 -12.09 9.71
N LEU A 47 -3.61 -11.32 8.62
CA LEU A 47 -3.89 -9.89 8.68
C LEU A 47 -5.29 -9.61 9.26
N ARG A 48 -6.31 -10.39 8.86
CA ARG A 48 -7.67 -10.34 9.42
C ARG A 48 -7.65 -10.57 10.92
N ALA A 49 -6.98 -11.62 11.39
CA ALA A 49 -6.91 -11.94 12.81
C ALA A 49 -6.25 -10.80 13.62
N LYS A 50 -5.17 -10.21 13.11
CA LYS A 50 -4.52 -9.06 13.74
C LYS A 50 -5.41 -7.82 13.75
N LEU A 51 -6.15 -7.56 12.66
CA LEU A 51 -7.07 -6.44 12.58
C LEU A 51 -8.23 -6.59 13.58
N LEU A 52 -8.82 -7.79 13.68
CA LEU A 52 -9.89 -8.10 14.63
C LEU A 52 -9.49 -7.91 16.09
N ALA A 53 -8.21 -8.08 16.41
CA ALA A 53 -7.68 -7.78 17.75
C ALA A 53 -7.63 -6.27 18.06
N LEU A 54 -7.66 -5.42 17.03
CA LEU A 54 -7.55 -3.95 17.16
C LEU A 54 -8.89 -3.24 16.91
N THR A 55 -9.74 -3.77 16.03
CA THR A 55 -11.02 -3.17 15.65
C THR A 55 -11.99 -4.22 15.11
N THR A 56 -13.27 -4.05 15.40
CA THR A 56 -14.35 -4.91 14.88
C THR A 56 -14.75 -4.52 13.47
N ASP A 57 -14.30 -3.37 12.96
CA ASP A 57 -14.62 -2.90 11.61
C ASP A 57 -13.72 -3.58 10.55
N PRO A 58 -14.27 -4.46 9.69
CA PRO A 58 -13.51 -5.13 8.64
C PRO A 58 -13.05 -4.18 7.53
N GLU A 59 -13.62 -2.98 7.43
CA GLU A 59 -13.26 -1.94 6.46
C GLU A 59 -12.31 -0.89 7.03
N ALA A 60 -11.86 -1.07 8.28
CA ALA A 60 -10.91 -0.19 8.92
C ALA A 60 -9.58 -0.12 8.16
N LEU A 61 -9.16 -1.22 7.52
CA LEU A 61 -7.94 -1.27 6.73
C LEU A 61 -8.21 -0.80 5.28
N ARG A 62 -7.58 0.30 4.92
CA ARG A 62 -7.81 1.02 3.67
C ARG A 62 -6.53 1.25 2.90
N GLU A 63 -6.68 1.27 1.59
CA GLU A 63 -5.61 1.50 0.65
C GLU A 63 -5.89 2.78 -0.15
N TYR A 64 -4.92 3.70 -0.13
CA TYR A 64 -4.99 4.98 -0.81
C TYR A 64 -3.90 5.07 -1.87
N VAL A 65 -4.30 5.36 -3.11
CA VAL A 65 -3.38 5.50 -4.24
C VAL A 65 -3.16 6.98 -4.49
N LEU A 66 -1.91 7.42 -4.33
CA LEU A 66 -1.48 8.80 -4.48
C LEU A 66 -0.38 8.86 -5.53
N LYS A 67 -0.69 9.36 -6.73
CA LYS A 67 0.24 9.45 -7.87
C LYS A 67 1.06 8.18 -8.08
N ASP A 68 2.28 8.14 -7.59
CA ASP A 68 3.27 7.06 -7.75
C ASP A 68 3.42 6.18 -6.49
N TYR A 69 2.69 6.52 -5.43
CA TYR A 69 2.69 5.85 -4.14
C TYR A 69 1.36 5.18 -3.81
N LEU A 70 1.45 4.14 -3.00
CA LEU A 70 0.35 3.36 -2.48
C LEU A 70 0.53 3.28 -0.97
N LEU A 71 -0.46 3.81 -0.27
CA LEU A 71 -0.49 3.93 1.17
C LEU A 71 -1.47 2.91 1.73
N LEU A 72 -1.03 2.17 2.74
CA LEU A 72 -1.87 1.28 3.53
C LEU A 72 -2.04 1.92 4.91
N TYR A 73 -3.27 2.18 5.31
CA TYR A 73 -3.58 2.77 6.61
C TYR A 73 -4.79 2.10 7.25
N ALA A 74 -4.89 2.22 8.57
CA ALA A 74 -6.02 1.71 9.34
C ALA A 74 -6.67 2.82 10.17
N GLN A 75 -8.00 2.87 10.20
CA GLN A 75 -8.75 3.72 11.11
C GLN A 75 -9.20 2.90 12.33
N ILE A 76 -8.66 3.20 13.52
CA ILE A 76 -8.95 2.47 14.75
C ILE A 76 -9.25 3.47 15.86
N GLY A 77 -10.44 3.40 16.44
CA GLY A 77 -10.83 4.24 17.59
C GLY A 77 -10.76 5.74 17.31
N GLY A 78 -10.94 6.17 16.05
CA GLY A 78 -10.84 7.57 15.63
C GLY A 78 -9.42 8.03 15.28
N ALA A 79 -8.40 7.21 15.50
CA ALA A 79 -7.03 7.48 15.06
C ALA A 79 -6.73 6.81 13.71
N ILE A 80 -5.88 7.46 12.91
CA ILE A 80 -5.41 6.96 11.62
C ILE A 80 -3.97 6.48 11.78
N TYR A 81 -3.74 5.19 11.50
CA TYR A 81 -2.42 4.57 11.58
C TYR A 81 -1.91 4.30 10.17
N LEU A 82 -0.82 4.96 9.78
CA LEU A 82 -0.14 4.71 8.52
C LEU A 82 0.78 3.48 8.67
N LEU A 83 0.44 2.39 7.98
CA LEU A 83 1.11 1.10 8.15
C LEU A 83 2.22 0.86 7.13
N ALA A 84 2.01 1.32 5.89
CA ALA A 84 3.00 1.18 4.83
C ALA A 84 2.81 2.25 3.75
N ILE A 85 3.92 2.65 3.13
CA ILE A 85 3.96 3.50 1.94
C ILE A 85 4.86 2.79 0.94
N ARG A 86 4.36 2.52 -0.27
CA ARG A 86 5.09 1.82 -1.32
C ARG A 86 5.03 2.61 -2.62
N HIS A 87 6.15 2.72 -3.30
CA HIS A 87 6.18 3.28 -4.66
C HIS A 87 5.71 2.19 -5.65
N HIS A 88 4.61 2.42 -6.38
CA HIS A 88 4.00 1.40 -7.24
C HIS A 88 4.53 1.42 -8.68
N ARG A 89 5.22 2.47 -9.10
CA ARG A 89 5.86 2.56 -10.43
C ARG A 89 7.24 1.94 -10.52
N GLN A 90 7.82 1.49 -9.40
CA GLN A 90 9.03 0.66 -9.42
C GLN A 90 8.63 -0.80 -9.56
N LEU A 91 8.03 -1.13 -10.71
CA LEU A 91 7.95 -2.50 -11.18
C LEU A 91 9.29 -2.83 -11.85
N SER A 92 10.38 -2.73 -11.09
CA SER A 92 11.71 -3.12 -11.54
C SER A 92 11.85 -4.63 -11.43
N PHE A 93 11.09 -5.36 -12.24
CA PHE A 93 11.59 -6.61 -12.82
C PHE A 93 12.25 -6.21 -14.13
N ASP A 94 13.51 -5.83 -14.05
CA ASP A 94 14.33 -5.56 -15.23
C ASP A 94 14.72 -6.91 -15.84
N PHE A 95 13.89 -7.44 -16.74
CA PHE A 95 14.17 -8.70 -17.46
C PHE A 95 15.13 -8.50 -18.65
N GLU A 96 15.64 -7.30 -18.89
CA GLU A 96 16.52 -7.02 -20.04
C GLU A 96 17.90 -7.68 -19.94
N GLY A 97 18.30 -8.19 -18.76
CA GLY A 97 19.60 -8.85 -18.56
C GLY A 97 19.70 -10.34 -18.89
N HIS A 98 18.60 -11.03 -19.24
CA HIS A 98 18.60 -12.50 -19.36
C HIS A 98 18.42 -13.09 -20.77
N TRP A 99 18.37 -12.27 -21.82
CA TRP A 99 18.15 -12.77 -23.20
C TRP A 99 19.27 -12.45 -24.20
N GLY A 100 20.43 -12.02 -23.71
CA GLY A 100 21.57 -11.67 -24.54
C GLY A 100 22.72 -12.67 -24.47
N ASP A 101 22.53 -13.90 -24.96
CA ASP A 101 23.60 -14.52 -25.74
C ASP A 101 23.02 -15.53 -26.73
N ARG A 102 22.57 -15.02 -27.88
CA ARG A 102 22.34 -15.84 -29.06
C ARG A 102 23.63 -15.74 -29.88
N PRO A 103 24.46 -16.79 -29.95
CA PRO A 103 25.58 -16.77 -30.88
C PRO A 103 24.98 -16.81 -32.30
N THR A 104 25.19 -15.75 -33.06
CA THR A 104 24.99 -15.71 -34.52
C THR A 104 26.28 -16.19 -35.21
N PRO A 105 26.16 -16.71 -36.44
CA PRO A 105 26.54 -18.06 -36.87
C PRO A 105 28.05 -18.36 -36.98
#